data_AF-A0A3C0SJB8-F1
#
_entry.id   AF-A0A3C0SJB8-F1
#
_cell.length_a   1.000
_cell.length_b   1.000
_cell.length_c   1.000
_cell.angle_alpha   90.00
_cell.angle_beta   90.00
_cell.angle_gamma   90.00
#
_symmetry.space_group_name_H-M   'P 1'
#
loop_
_entity.id
_entity.type
_entity.pdbx_description
1 polymer ?
#
loop_
_entity_poly.entity_id
_entity_poly.type
_entity_poly.pdbx_seq_one_letter_code
_entity_poly.pdbx_strand_id
1 'polypeptide(L)'
;RAMYRKGLITDDDVIDSIREEHRILMDLGVIQEMPADDVIRTVAEGILQWIKGDVEAIKKAMDDYEKKLQELAKQQQAKPKIDVASPAVLQQLDKLSSQGKGKSKLIY
;
A
#
# COMPACT_ATOMS: atom_id res chain seq x y z
N ARG A 1 -18.47 2.74 -4.87
CA ARG A 1 -19.31 3.92 -4.52
C ARG A 1 -20.63 3.99 -5.27
N ALA A 2 -20.67 3.99 -6.62
CA ALA A 2 -21.94 4.07 -7.35
C ALA A 2 -22.90 2.91 -7.04
N MET A 3 -22.39 1.67 -6.99
CA MET A 3 -23.16 0.48 -6.61
C MET A 3 -23.62 0.53 -5.15
N TYR A 4 -22.75 0.97 -4.23
CA TYR A 4 -23.06 1.12 -2.81
C TYR A 4 -24.23 2.09 -2.57
N ARG A 5 -24.21 3.27 -3.21
CA ARG A 5 -25.31 4.25 -3.10
C ARG A 5 -26.64 3.74 -3.67
N LYS A 6 -26.59 2.78 -4.59
CA LYS A 6 -27.78 2.13 -5.14
C LYS A 6 -28.25 0.94 -4.30
N GLY A 7 -27.60 0.66 -3.17
CA GLY A 7 -27.90 -0.49 -2.31
C GLY A 7 -27.57 -1.85 -2.93
N LEU A 8 -26.77 -1.87 -4.01
CA LEU A 8 -26.40 -3.10 -4.73
C LEU A 8 -25.22 -3.84 -4.08
N ILE A 9 -24.46 -3.14 -3.23
CA ILE A 9 -23.42 -3.70 -2.41
C ILE A 9 -23.56 -3.11 -1.01
N THR A 10 -23.37 -3.96 -0.01
CA THR A 10 -23.48 -3.68 1.42
C THR A 10 -22.10 -3.71 2.06
N ASP A 11 -22.03 -3.41 3.35
CA ASP A 11 -20.79 -3.52 4.12
C ASP A 11 -20.35 -5.00 4.22
N ASP A 12 -21.31 -5.92 4.40
CA ASP A 12 -21.05 -7.36 4.48
C ASP A 12 -20.50 -7.90 3.15
N ASP A 13 -21.03 -7.44 2.01
CA ASP A 13 -20.52 -7.84 0.69
C ASP A 13 -19.03 -7.50 0.52
N VAL A 14 -18.58 -6.36 1.10
CA VAL A 14 -17.17 -5.95 1.06
C VAL A 14 -16.33 -6.82 2.00
N ILE A 15 -16.81 -7.10 3.20
CA ILE A 15 -16.13 -7.97 4.17
C ILE A 15 -15.95 -9.38 3.58
N ASP A 16 -17.02 -9.94 3.02
CA ASP A 16 -17.02 -11.27 2.42
C ASP A 16 -16.11 -11.34 1.20
N SER A 17 -16.08 -10.30 0.37
CA SER A 17 -15.15 -10.20 -0.77
C SER A 17 -13.69 -10.25 -0.31
N ILE A 18 -13.33 -9.57 0.78
CA ILE A 18 -11.97 -9.58 1.31
C ILE A 18 -11.63 -10.93 1.92
N ARG A 19 -12.57 -11.59 2.61
CA ARG A 19 -12.37 -12.94 3.12
C ARG A 19 -12.13 -13.92 1.99
N GLU A 20 -12.89 -13.82 0.91
CA GLU A 20 -12.72 -14.68 -0.26
C GLU A 20 -11.38 -14.41 -0.96
N GLU A 21 -10.94 -13.16 -1.08
CA GLU A 21 -9.61 -12.83 -1.62
C GLU A 21 -8.49 -13.51 -0.81
N HIS A 22 -8.56 -13.47 0.53
CA HIS A 22 -7.58 -14.17 1.37
C HIS A 22 -7.65 -15.69 1.22
N ARG A 23 -8.84 -16.26 1.03
CA ARG A 23 -8.99 -17.68 0.70
C ARG A 23 -8.32 -18.01 -0.63
N ILE A 24 -8.53 -17.21 -1.67
CA ILE A 24 -7.87 -17.37 -2.97
C ILE A 24 -6.35 -17.31 -2.80
N LEU A 25 -5.84 -16.35 -2.01
CA LEU A 25 -4.39 -16.26 -1.72
C LEU A 25 -3.86 -17.50 -0.99
N MET A 26 -4.65 -18.10 -0.10
CA MET A 26 -4.30 -19.34 0.60
C MET A 26 -4.27 -20.52 -0.38
N ASP A 27 -5.27 -20.64 -1.26
CA ASP A 27 -5.35 -21.69 -2.28
C ASP A 27 -4.21 -21.60 -3.30
N LEU A 28 -3.74 -20.38 -3.59
CA LEU A 28 -2.56 -20.12 -4.43
C LEU A 28 -1.24 -20.38 -3.69
N GLY A 29 -1.26 -20.67 -2.39
CA GLY A 29 -0.09 -20.91 -1.56
C GLY A 29 0.72 -19.65 -1.25
N VAL A 30 0.15 -18.46 -1.44
CA VAL A 30 0.80 -17.17 -1.13
C VAL A 30 0.83 -16.93 0.38
N ILE A 31 -0.22 -17.36 1.08
CA ILE A 31 -0.32 -17.29 2.54
C ILE A 31 -0.57 -18.70 3.10
N GLN A 32 -0.08 -18.94 4.32
CA GLN A 32 -0.19 -20.24 4.98
C GLN A 32 -1.48 -20.39 5.81
N GLU A 33 -2.01 -19.27 6.29
CA GLU A 33 -3.20 -19.23 7.14
C GLU A 33 -4.07 -18.02 6.82
N MET A 34 -5.36 -18.16 7.11
CA MET A 34 -6.32 -17.06 7.01
C MET A 34 -6.07 -16.03 8.11
N PRO A 35 -6.08 -14.73 7.80
CA PRO A 35 -6.07 -13.71 8.85
C PRO A 35 -7.28 -13.84 9.76
N ALA A 36 -7.13 -13.36 11.00
CA ALA A 36 -8.24 -13.28 11.94
C ALA A 36 -9.33 -12.32 11.45
N ASP A 37 -10.58 -12.55 11.87
CA ASP A 37 -11.76 -11.82 11.37
C ASP A 37 -11.69 -10.31 11.69
N ASP A 38 -11.05 -9.93 12.79
CA ASP A 38 -10.80 -8.53 13.16
C ASP A 38 -9.86 -7.83 12.16
N VAL A 39 -8.84 -8.53 11.67
CA VAL A 39 -7.94 -8.02 10.63
C VAL A 39 -8.71 -7.84 9.32
N ILE A 40 -9.50 -8.83 8.92
CA ILE A 40 -10.33 -8.76 7.71
C ILE A 40 -11.30 -7.57 7.79
N ARG A 41 -11.96 -7.38 8.93
CA ARG A 41 -12.86 -6.24 9.17
C ARG A 41 -12.11 -4.91 9.13
N THR A 42 -10.91 -4.83 9.68
CA THR A 42 -10.11 -3.60 9.65
C THR A 42 -9.76 -3.20 8.20
N VAL A 43 -9.39 -4.18 7.37
CA VAL A 43 -9.14 -3.93 5.94
C VAL A 43 -10.43 -3.50 5.23
N ALA A 44 -11.55 -4.16 5.54
CA ALA A 44 -12.86 -3.82 4.99
C ALA A 44 -13.28 -2.39 5.35
N GLU A 45 -13.12 -1.98 6.60
CA GLU A 45 -13.41 -0.63 7.09
C GLU A 45 -12.64 0.43 6.33
N GLY A 46 -11.34 0.20 6.07
CA GLY A 46 -10.53 1.09 5.25
C GLY A 46 -11.12 1.27 3.84
N ILE A 47 -11.47 0.16 3.18
CA ILE A 47 -12.09 0.21 1.84
C ILE A 47 -13.47 0.90 1.89
N LEU A 48 -14.27 0.60 2.92
CA LEU A 48 -15.59 1.19 3.13
C LEU A 48 -15.50 2.70 3.36
N GLN A 49 -14.49 3.21 4.05
CA GLN A 49 -14.25 4.66 4.18
C GLN A 49 -14.09 5.33 2.81
N TRP A 50 -13.37 4.72 1.88
CA TRP A 50 -13.24 5.23 0.50
C TRP A 50 -14.53 5.09 -0.31
N ILE A 51 -15.24 3.97 -0.17
CA ILE A 51 -16.52 3.74 -0.87
C ILE A 51 -17.59 4.73 -0.41
N LYS A 52 -17.74 4.90 0.91
CA LYS A 52 -18.62 5.89 1.56
C LYS A 52 -18.10 7.30 1.35
N GLY A 53 -16.79 7.45 1.14
CA GLY A 53 -16.00 8.68 1.03
C GLY A 53 -16.20 9.59 2.23
N ASP A 54 -15.95 8.99 3.39
CA ASP A 54 -15.84 9.66 4.66
C ASP A 54 -14.50 10.42 4.70
N VAL A 55 -14.54 11.68 4.23
CA VAL A 55 -13.35 12.52 4.09
C VAL A 55 -12.69 12.80 5.45
N GLU A 56 -13.47 12.88 6.52
CA GLU A 56 -12.94 13.14 7.86
C GLU A 56 -12.17 11.93 8.39
N ALA A 57 -12.75 10.73 8.27
CA ALA A 57 -12.06 9.49 8.65
C ALA A 57 -10.78 9.28 7.84
N ILE A 58 -10.81 9.57 6.53
CA ILE A 58 -9.64 9.46 5.65
C ILE A 58 -8.55 10.44 6.08
N LYS A 59 -8.88 11.71 6.34
CA LYS A 59 -7.91 12.70 6.83
C LYS A 59 -7.25 12.25 8.12
N LYS A 60 -8.05 11.77 9.08
CA LYS A 60 -7.53 11.27 10.36
C LYS A 60 -6.59 10.08 10.15
N ALA A 61 -6.96 9.12 9.29
CA ALA A 61 -6.12 7.98 8.97
C ALA A 61 -4.78 8.39 8.32
N MET A 62 -4.80 9.43 7.47
CA MET A 62 -3.59 10.00 6.88
C MET A 62 -2.70 10.68 7.93
N ASP A 63 -3.27 11.49 8.81
CA ASP A 63 -2.54 12.16 9.89
C ASP A 63 -1.87 11.15 10.84
N ASP A 64 -2.59 10.09 11.20
CA ASP A 64 -2.08 9.02 12.07
C ASP A 64 -0.96 8.21 11.38
N TYR A 65 -1.08 7.97 10.08
CA TYR A 65 -0.03 7.35 9.28
C TYR A 65 1.23 8.23 9.21
N GLU A 66 1.07 9.53 8.96
CA GLU A 66 2.19 10.48 8.91
C GLU A 66 2.91 10.56 10.27
N LYS A 67 2.17 10.62 11.38
CA LYS A 67 2.76 10.60 12.72
C LYS A 67 3.57 9.34 12.97
N LYS A 68 3.04 8.16 12.61
CA LYS A 68 3.77 6.88 12.72
C LYS A 68 5.05 6.89 11.89
N LEU A 69 5.02 7.44 10.66
CA LEU A 69 6.22 7.58 9.84
C LEU A 69 7.26 8.52 10.47
N GLN A 70 6.82 9.65 11.01
CA GLN A 70 7.72 10.58 11.71
C GLN A 70 8.33 9.95 12.97
N GLU A 71 7.55 9.19 13.73
CA GLU A 71 8.04 8.47 14.92
C GLU A 71 9.05 7.38 14.55
N LEU A 72 8.78 6.58 13.51
CA LEU A 72 9.72 5.60 13.00
C LEU A 72 11.00 6.26 12.47
N ALA A 73 10.90 7.39 11.77
CA ALA A 73 12.05 8.15 11.32
C ALA A 73 12.89 8.67 12.50
N LYS A 74 12.26 9.15 13.58
CA LYS A 74 12.95 9.57 14.81
C LYS A 74 13.60 8.38 15.53
N GLN A 75 12.94 7.23 15.58
CA GLN A 75 13.49 5.99 16.16
C GLN A 75 14.66 5.43 15.33
N GLN A 76 14.61 5.55 14.01
CA GLN A 76 15.71 5.19 13.11
C GLN A 76 16.89 6.16 13.22
N GLN A 77 16.64 7.45 13.47
CA GLN A 77 17.69 8.43 13.77
C GLN A 77 18.36 8.20 15.14
N ALA A 78 17.66 7.58 16.09
CA ALA A 78 18.17 7.23 17.42
C ALA A 78 18.95 5.90 17.46
N LYS A 79 18.82 5.03 16.45
CA LYS A 79 19.68 3.84 16.28
C LYS A 79 20.93 4.25 15.46
N PRO A 80 22.14 3.82 15.84
CA PRO A 80 23.34 4.13 15.06
C PRO A 80 23.17 3.59 13.63
N LYS A 81 23.34 4.50 12.67
CA LYS A 81 23.10 4.31 11.23
C LYS A 81 23.72 3.01 10.73
N ILE A 82 22.87 2.07 10.33
CA ILE A 82 23.23 1.04 9.35
C ILE A 82 22.24 1.17 8.20
N ASP A 83 22.74 1.77 7.12
CA ASP A 83 22.36 1.66 5.71
C ASP A 83 20.91 1.28 5.37
N VAL A 84 20.08 2.31 5.10
CA VAL A 84 18.99 2.16 4.13
C VAL A 84 19.55 2.57 2.77
N ALA A 85 19.85 1.54 1.97
CA ALA A 85 20.51 1.53 0.66
C ALA A 85 22.00 1.96 0.64
N SER A 86 22.90 0.99 0.47
CA SER A 86 24.31 1.27 0.22
C SER A 86 24.45 2.18 -1.03
N PRO A 87 25.41 3.12 -1.05
CA PRO A 87 25.62 4.04 -2.17
C PRO A 87 25.77 3.36 -3.55
N ALA A 88 26.14 2.07 -3.56
CA ALA A 88 26.23 1.25 -4.76
C ALA A 88 24.87 1.05 -5.46
N VAL A 89 23.77 0.94 -4.72
CA VAL A 89 22.42 0.74 -5.27
C VAL A 89 21.90 2.02 -5.93
N LEU A 90 22.17 3.18 -5.32
CA LEU A 90 21.83 4.48 -5.89
C LEU A 90 22.64 4.77 -7.17
N GLN A 91 23.93 4.42 -7.19
CA GLN A 91 24.77 4.56 -8.39
C GLN A 91 24.32 3.63 -9.54
N GLN A 92 23.78 2.45 -9.25
CA GLN A 92 23.23 1.56 -10.28
C GLN A 92 21.91 2.08 -10.86
N LEU A 93 21.02 2.61 -10.03
CA LEU A 93 19.80 3.29 -10.47
C LEU A 93 20.10 4.54 -11.32
N ASP A 94 21.11 5.32 -10.96
CA ASP A 94 21.52 6.51 -11.70
C ASP A 94 22.09 6.16 -13.09
N LYS A 95 22.89 5.09 -13.17
CA LYS A 95 23.38 4.53 -14.46
C LYS A 95 22.26 3.97 -15.34
N LEU A 96 21.25 3.33 -14.76
CA LEU A 96 20.08 2.84 -15.51
C LEU A 96 19.15 3.97 -15.96
N SER A 97 19.02 5.04 -15.17
CA SER A 97 18.18 6.20 -15.50
C SER A 97 18.76 7.10 -16.60
N SER A 98 20.09 7.10 -16.77
CA SER A 98 20.79 7.91 -17.79
C SER A 98 20.84 7.27 -19.19
N GLN A 99 20.48 6.00 -19.36
CA GLN A 99 20.45 5.33 -20.67
C GLN A 99 19.25 5.71 -21.56
N GLY A 100 18.31 6.53 -21.09
CA GLY A 100 17.04 6.80 -21.76
C GLY A 100 16.92 8.08 -22.58
N LYS A 101 17.95 8.94 -22.70
CA LYS A 101 17.80 10.25 -23.40
C LYS A 101 18.92 10.56 -24.38
N GLY A 102 18.75 10.07 -25.61
CA GLY A 102 18.92 10.85 -26.85
C GLY A 102 20.34 11.10 -27.38
N LYS A 103 20.64 10.50 -28.54
CA LYS A 103 20.82 11.23 -29.81
C LYS A 103 21.07 10.24 -30.95
N SER A 104 20.06 10.08 -31.80
CA SER A 104 20.26 9.68 -33.19
C SER A 104 21.12 10.74 -33.88
N LYS A 105 22.22 10.32 -34.52
CA LYS A 105 22.69 11.00 -35.73
C LYS A 105 23.33 9.97 -36.65
N LEU A 106 22.76 9.90 -37.86
CA LEU A 106 23.30 9.25 -39.05
C LEU A 106 24.71 9.80 -39.43
N ILE A 107 25.28 9.12 -40.44
CA ILE A 107 26.37 9.48 -41.38
C ILE A 107 27.79 9.25 -40.80
N TYR A 108 28.69 8.43 -41.36
CA TYR A 108 29.06 8.10 -42.76
C TYR A 108 29.38 6.61 -42.95
#